data_AF-G4YUP4-F1
#
_entry.id   AF-G4YUP4-F1
#
_cell.length_a   1.000
_cell.length_b   1.000
_cell.length_c   1.000
_cell.angle_alpha   90.00
_cell.angle_beta   90.00
_cell.angle_gamma   90.00
#
_symmetry.space_group_name_H-M   'P 1'
#
loop_
_entity.id
_entity.type
_entity.pdbx_description
1 polymer ?
#
loop_
_entity_poly.entity_id
_entity_poly.type
_entity_poly.pdbx_seq_one_letter_code
_entity_poly.pdbx_strand_id
1 'polypeptide(L)'
;RYDKKMPKKIDVGTYQSNLQKIATFNTVEDFWRHYIHVKRPSQLNRDVNLYLFRDQPNCAPMWEAFPQGGCWILKIKKKANVLGKMWQDLVFAAIGEAFEQLDVVGIAMAIRSKEDMLSVWNADNSDDNTRFAIGEKLKEILMLDSNTLVEYKFHANSIRDMSTFRNAKPYVFAAATPATTN
;
A
#
# COMPACT_ATOMS: atom_id res chain seq x y z
N ARG A 1 -9.17 6.40 -4.69
CA ARG A 1 -9.54 5.86 -6.03
C ARG A 1 -9.83 4.37 -5.89
N TYR A 2 -10.58 3.74 -6.80
CA TYR A 2 -10.76 2.28 -6.86
C TYR A 2 -10.69 1.78 -8.31
N ASP A 3 -10.36 0.50 -8.49
CA ASP A 3 -10.50 -0.17 -9.78
C ASP A 3 -10.91 -1.64 -9.61
N LYS A 4 -11.41 -2.22 -10.70
CA LYS A 4 -11.43 -3.68 -10.86
C LYS A 4 -10.12 -4.09 -11.52
N LYS A 5 -9.52 -5.17 -11.01
CA LYS A 5 -8.31 -5.77 -11.58
C LYS A 5 -8.57 -6.10 -13.04
N MET A 6 -7.70 -5.55 -13.88
CA MET A 6 -7.73 -5.76 -15.31
C MET A 6 -6.95 -7.02 -15.72
N PRO A 7 -7.20 -7.55 -16.94
CA PRO A 7 -6.33 -8.54 -17.56
C PRO A 7 -4.87 -8.08 -17.64
N LYS A 8 -3.96 -9.03 -17.87
CA LYS A 8 -2.54 -8.71 -18.07
C LYS A 8 -2.34 -7.96 -19.39
N LYS A 9 -1.26 -7.16 -19.46
CA LYS A 9 -0.80 -6.44 -20.67
C LYS A 9 -1.78 -5.37 -21.17
N ILE A 10 -2.32 -4.58 -20.25
CA ILE A 10 -3.11 -3.39 -20.57
C ILE A 10 -2.14 -2.22 -20.70
N ASP A 11 -2.38 -1.34 -21.67
CA ASP A 11 -1.61 -0.11 -21.83
C ASP A 11 -1.92 0.91 -20.72
N VAL A 12 -1.03 1.88 -20.54
CA VAL A 12 -1.10 2.88 -19.47
C VAL A 12 -2.39 3.70 -19.53
N GLY A 13 -2.84 4.09 -20.74
CA GLY A 13 -4.04 4.92 -20.91
C GLY A 13 -5.32 4.18 -20.56
N THR A 14 -5.41 2.90 -20.92
CA THR A 14 -6.54 2.04 -20.54
C THR A 14 -6.58 1.80 -19.03
N TYR A 15 -5.42 1.57 -18.38
CA TYR A 15 -5.38 1.44 -16.92
C TYR A 15 -5.83 2.73 -16.23
N GLN A 16 -5.32 3.88 -16.68
CA GLN A 16 -5.69 5.19 -16.14
C GLN A 16 -7.19 5.45 -16.26
N SER A 17 -7.80 5.09 -17.40
CA SER A 17 -9.24 5.25 -17.62
C SER A 17 -10.11 4.32 -16.74
N ASN A 18 -9.56 3.18 -16.32
CA ASN A 18 -10.22 2.25 -15.42
C ASN A 18 -10.19 2.71 -13.94
N LEU A 19 -9.27 3.61 -13.57
CA LEU A 19 -9.20 4.17 -12.22
C LEU A 19 -10.37 5.13 -11.97
N GLN A 20 -11.22 4.78 -11.02
CA GLN A 20 -12.37 5.60 -10.62
C GLN A 20 -12.02 6.43 -9.38
N LYS A 21 -12.19 7.75 -9.46
CA LYS A 21 -12.06 8.65 -8.31
C LYS A 21 -13.31 8.53 -7.44
N ILE A 22 -13.11 8.26 -6.14
CA ILE A 22 -14.20 8.19 -5.16
C ILE A 22 -14.41 9.57 -4.54
N ALA A 23 -13.34 10.14 -3.99
CA ALA A 23 -13.34 11.42 -3.29
C ALA A 23 -11.93 12.01 -3.26
N THR A 24 -11.87 13.31 -2.95
CA THR A 24 -10.70 14.01 -2.39
C THR A 24 -11.15 14.58 -1.05
N PHE A 25 -10.22 14.71 -0.11
CA PHE A 25 -10.44 15.41 1.15
C PHE A 25 -9.14 16.09 1.58
N ASN A 26 -9.25 17.16 2.36
CA ASN A 26 -8.11 17.87 2.96
C ASN A 26 -8.33 18.22 4.45
N THR A 27 -9.44 17.81 5.05
CA THR A 27 -9.68 17.88 6.50
C THR A 27 -10.12 16.53 7.05
N VAL A 28 -10.06 16.36 8.37
CA VAL A 28 -10.49 15.14 9.05
C VAL A 28 -12.00 14.93 8.93
N GLU A 29 -12.78 16.01 9.01
CA GLU A 29 -14.25 15.98 8.87
C GLU A 29 -14.64 15.53 7.46
N ASP A 30 -13.97 16.07 6.44
CA ASP A 30 -14.23 15.69 5.05
C ASP A 30 -13.77 14.26 4.76
N PHE A 31 -12.67 13.81 5.38
CA PHE A 31 -12.29 12.41 5.36
C PHE A 31 -13.43 11.52 5.91
N TRP A 32 -13.96 11.81 7.09
CA TRP A 32 -15.01 11.01 7.71
C TRP A 32 -16.31 11.03 6.92
N ARG A 33 -16.67 12.18 6.32
CA ARG A 33 -17.82 12.31 5.42
C ARG A 33 -17.80 11.27 4.31
N HIS A 34 -16.63 10.94 3.80
CA HIS A 34 -16.49 9.93 2.74
C HIS A 34 -16.27 8.53 3.31
N TYR A 35 -15.36 8.37 4.27
CA TYR A 35 -14.88 7.08 4.75
C TYR A 35 -16.00 6.19 5.32
N ILE A 36 -16.97 6.76 6.06
CA ILE A 36 -18.07 6.00 6.66
C ILE A 36 -19.01 5.34 5.62
N HIS A 37 -19.02 5.86 4.38
CA HIS A 37 -19.84 5.33 3.29
C HIS A 37 -19.06 4.39 2.36
N VAL A 38 -17.75 4.26 2.53
CA VAL A 38 -16.94 3.30 1.78
C VAL A 38 -17.23 1.89 2.27
N LYS A 39 -17.47 0.97 1.34
CA LYS A 39 -17.68 -0.45 1.66
C LYS A 39 -16.48 -1.01 2.43
N ARG A 40 -16.76 -1.76 3.49
CA ARG A 40 -15.71 -2.46 4.25
C ARG A 40 -15.02 -3.49 3.35
N PRO A 41 -13.75 -3.86 3.61
CA PRO A 41 -13.05 -4.86 2.81
C PRO A 41 -13.79 -6.19 2.66
N SER A 42 -14.54 -6.62 3.68
CA SER A 42 -15.36 -7.85 3.64
C SER A 42 -16.57 -7.77 2.70
N GLN A 43 -16.99 -6.57 2.31
CA GLN A 43 -18.15 -6.31 1.44
C GLN A 43 -17.74 -5.98 -0.01
N LEU A 44 -16.44 -5.91 -0.27
CA LEU A 44 -15.91 -5.66 -1.61
C LEU A 44 -15.85 -6.97 -2.40
N ASN A 45 -16.10 -6.85 -3.71
CA ASN A 45 -15.96 -7.97 -4.63
C ASN A 45 -14.48 -8.40 -4.72
N ARG A 46 -14.26 -9.65 -5.12
CA ARG A 46 -12.92 -10.14 -5.46
C ARG A 46 -12.34 -9.37 -6.63
N ASP A 47 -11.01 -9.37 -6.72
CA ASP A 47 -10.26 -8.75 -7.81
C ASP A 47 -10.55 -7.24 -7.91
N VAL A 48 -10.66 -6.57 -6.77
CA VAL A 48 -10.80 -5.11 -6.63
C VAL A 48 -9.56 -4.54 -5.97
N ASN A 49 -9.19 -3.33 -6.36
CA ASN A 49 -8.18 -2.52 -5.70
C ASN A 49 -8.79 -1.23 -5.14
N LEU A 50 -8.37 -0.84 -3.94
CA LEU A 50 -8.72 0.42 -3.29
C LEU A 50 -7.45 1.18 -2.96
N TYR A 51 -7.44 2.47 -3.24
CA TYR A 51 -6.25 3.32 -3.14
C TYR A 51 -6.56 4.61 -2.38
N LEU A 52 -5.64 4.99 -1.50
CA LEU A 52 -5.58 6.31 -0.89
C LEU A 52 -4.21 6.91 -1.19
N PHE A 53 -4.16 7.99 -1.96
CA PHE A 53 -2.94 8.63 -2.45
C PHE A 53 -3.03 10.12 -2.22
N ARG A 54 -1.88 10.79 -2.04
CA ARG A 54 -1.80 12.25 -1.99
C ARG A 54 -2.40 12.84 -3.28
N ASP A 55 -3.20 13.90 -3.14
CA ASP A 55 -3.81 14.59 -4.28
C ASP A 55 -2.86 15.70 -4.79
N GLN A 56 -1.87 15.30 -5.57
CA GLN A 56 -0.89 16.19 -6.19
C GLN A 56 -0.86 15.99 -7.71
N PRO A 57 -0.42 17.00 -8.49
CA PRO A 57 -0.25 16.85 -9.92
C PRO A 57 0.62 15.63 -10.26
N ASN A 58 0.20 14.86 -11.26
CA ASN A 58 0.86 13.63 -11.71
C ASN A 58 0.93 12.49 -10.68
N CYS A 59 0.26 12.61 -9.52
CA CYS A 59 0.16 11.52 -8.55
C CYS A 59 -1.05 10.63 -8.86
N ALA A 60 -0.79 9.45 -9.41
CA ALA A 60 -1.78 8.40 -9.64
C ALA A 60 -1.26 7.07 -9.09
N PRO A 61 -2.13 6.13 -8.68
CA PRO A 61 -1.74 4.78 -8.24
C PRO A 61 -1.29 3.93 -9.44
N MET A 62 -0.17 4.34 -10.04
CA MET A 62 0.43 3.88 -11.29
C MET A 62 1.94 3.88 -11.11
N TRP A 63 2.64 2.90 -11.66
CA TRP A 63 4.09 2.83 -11.55
C TRP A 63 4.77 3.96 -12.33
N GLU A 64 4.17 4.35 -13.46
CA GLU A 64 4.65 5.40 -14.35
C GLU A 64 4.61 6.79 -13.70
N ALA A 65 3.77 6.98 -12.68
CA ALA A 65 3.73 8.21 -11.89
C ALA A 65 4.90 8.30 -10.89
N PHE A 66 5.46 7.16 -10.47
CA PHE A 66 6.53 7.06 -9.47
C PHE A 66 7.64 6.10 -9.92
N PRO A 67 8.30 6.30 -11.08
CA PRO A 67 9.17 5.29 -11.67
C PRO A 67 10.43 4.97 -10.84
N GLN A 68 10.90 5.92 -10.04
CA GLN A 68 12.04 5.76 -9.12
C GLN A 68 11.62 5.18 -7.75
N GLY A 69 10.32 5.11 -7.53
CA GLY A 69 9.72 4.64 -6.29
C GLY A 69 9.61 3.13 -6.20
N GLY A 70 8.85 2.70 -5.20
CA GLY A 70 8.53 1.31 -5.01
C GLY A 70 7.35 1.13 -4.07
N CYS A 71 7.15 -0.13 -3.69
CA CYS A 71 6.07 -0.50 -2.80
C CYS A 71 6.48 -1.61 -1.83
N TRP A 72 6.22 -1.38 -0.55
CA TRP A 72 6.15 -2.42 0.46
C TRP A 72 4.83 -3.16 0.33
N ILE A 73 4.85 -4.48 0.47
CA ILE A 73 3.73 -5.39 0.23
C ILE A 73 3.62 -6.36 1.40
N LEU A 74 2.47 -6.36 2.07
CA LEU A 74 2.10 -7.35 3.07
C LEU A 74 1.05 -8.29 2.46
N LYS A 75 1.35 -9.60 2.45
CA LYS A 75 0.41 -10.64 2.00
C LYS A 75 -0.39 -11.18 3.18
N ILE A 76 -1.71 -11.14 3.09
CA ILE A 76 -2.63 -11.54 4.15
C ILE A 76 -3.42 -12.77 3.70
N LYS A 77 -3.28 -13.86 4.44
CA LYS A 77 -4.06 -15.09 4.22
C LYS A 77 -5.53 -14.85 4.56
N LYS A 78 -6.44 -15.35 3.72
CA LYS A 78 -7.89 -15.20 3.89
C LYS A 78 -8.44 -15.64 5.25
N LYS A 79 -7.83 -16.66 5.86
CA LYS A 79 -8.27 -17.22 7.14
C LYS A 79 -8.03 -16.29 8.33
N ALA A 80 -7.19 -15.26 8.18
CA ALA A 80 -6.83 -14.39 9.29
C ALA A 80 -7.97 -13.43 9.69
N ASN A 81 -8.91 -13.12 8.80
CA ASN A 81 -10.02 -12.17 9.06
C ASN A 81 -9.59 -10.78 9.61
N VAL A 82 -8.32 -10.39 9.43
CA VAL A 82 -7.76 -9.13 9.94
C VAL A 82 -7.69 -7.98 8.93
N LEU A 83 -7.97 -8.25 7.65
CA LEU A 83 -7.80 -7.28 6.55
C LEU A 83 -8.53 -5.96 6.81
N GLY A 84 -9.77 -6.03 7.33
CA GLY A 84 -10.58 -4.85 7.62
C GLY A 84 -9.89 -3.89 8.60
N LYS A 85 -9.38 -4.45 9.70
CA LYS A 85 -8.67 -3.68 10.73
C LYS A 85 -7.35 -3.14 10.19
N MET A 86 -6.52 -3.98 9.56
CA MET A 86 -5.22 -3.56 9.04
C MET A 86 -5.35 -2.47 7.96
N TRP A 87 -6.36 -2.55 7.08
CA TRP A 87 -6.62 -1.48 6.12
C TRP A 87 -6.99 -0.17 6.81
N GLN A 88 -7.83 -0.22 7.84
CA GLN A 88 -8.21 0.95 8.62
C GLN A 88 -7.00 1.56 9.34
N ASP A 89 -6.17 0.74 9.99
CA ASP A 89 -4.95 1.19 10.68
C ASP A 89 -4.00 1.89 9.70
N LEU A 90 -3.81 1.33 8.48
CA LEU A 90 -3.02 2.00 7.44
C LEU A 90 -3.63 3.32 6.98
N VAL A 91 -4.95 3.38 6.78
CA VAL A 91 -5.63 4.62 6.36
C VAL A 91 -5.43 5.70 7.41
N PHE A 92 -5.61 5.39 8.68
CA PHE A 92 -5.43 6.34 9.78
C PHE A 92 -3.98 6.78 9.92
N ALA A 93 -3.03 5.85 9.81
CA ALA A 93 -1.62 6.17 9.81
C ALA A 93 -1.22 7.09 8.63
N ALA A 94 -1.79 6.86 7.44
CA ALA A 94 -1.51 7.67 6.27
C ALA A 94 -2.04 9.10 6.41
N ILE A 95 -3.31 9.29 6.81
CA ILE A 95 -3.88 10.65 6.98
C ILE A 95 -3.33 11.37 8.21
N GLY A 96 -2.85 10.63 9.21
CA GLY A 96 -2.24 11.15 10.42
C GLY A 96 -0.72 11.34 10.32
N GLU A 97 -0.12 11.11 9.14
CA GLU A 97 1.32 11.25 8.89
C GLU A 97 2.21 10.37 9.82
N ALA A 98 1.68 9.25 10.31
CA ALA A 98 2.37 8.38 11.28
C ALA A 98 3.56 7.60 10.69
N PHE A 99 3.69 7.58 9.35
CA PHE A 99 4.88 7.06 8.69
C PHE A 99 6.11 7.95 8.90
N GLU A 100 5.94 9.23 9.23
CA GLU A 100 7.03 10.19 9.43
C GLU A 100 8.02 10.27 8.24
N GLN A 101 7.56 9.88 7.04
CA GLN A 101 8.34 9.86 5.81
C GLN A 101 7.53 10.55 4.70
N LEU A 102 8.01 11.71 4.25
CA LEU A 102 7.36 12.49 3.19
C LEU A 102 7.31 11.73 1.85
N ASP A 103 8.22 10.77 1.67
CA ASP A 103 8.29 9.95 0.46
C ASP A 103 7.08 9.00 0.31
N VAL A 104 6.30 8.77 1.38
CA VAL A 104 5.06 7.97 1.29
C VAL A 104 4.01 8.75 0.50
N VAL A 105 3.67 8.23 -0.67
CA VAL A 105 2.73 8.85 -1.62
C VAL A 105 1.35 8.22 -1.61
N GLY A 106 1.23 7.00 -1.10
CA GLY A 106 -0.06 6.36 -0.98
C GLY A 106 -0.02 4.95 -0.43
N ILE A 107 -1.22 4.44 -0.16
CA ILE A 107 -1.46 3.08 0.28
C ILE A 107 -2.49 2.41 -0.65
N ALA A 108 -2.38 1.10 -0.75
CA ALA A 108 -3.29 0.30 -1.57
C ALA A 108 -3.72 -0.97 -0.83
N MET A 109 -4.95 -1.38 -1.10
CA MET A 109 -5.47 -2.70 -0.75
C MET A 109 -5.91 -3.41 -2.02
N ALA A 110 -5.48 -4.65 -2.19
CA ALA A 110 -5.83 -5.50 -3.33
C ALA A 110 -6.50 -6.78 -2.83
N ILE A 111 -7.78 -6.95 -3.13
CA ILE A 111 -8.53 -8.15 -2.77
C ILE A 111 -8.36 -9.20 -3.86
N ARG A 112 -7.88 -10.40 -3.51
CA ARG A 112 -7.70 -11.51 -4.47
C ARG A 112 -8.31 -12.80 -3.97
N SER A 113 -8.19 -13.86 -4.78
CA SER A 113 -8.73 -15.19 -4.46
C SER A 113 -7.92 -15.92 -3.39
N LYS A 114 -6.59 -15.86 -3.45
CA LYS A 114 -5.69 -16.61 -2.55
C LYS A 114 -5.30 -15.82 -1.31
N GLU A 115 -4.76 -14.63 -1.50
CA GLU A 115 -4.22 -13.75 -0.46
C GLU A 115 -4.56 -12.32 -0.80
N ASP A 116 -4.96 -11.54 0.20
CA ASP A 116 -5.14 -10.11 0.03
C ASP A 116 -3.82 -9.40 0.22
N MET A 117 -3.63 -8.27 -0.44
CA MET A 117 -2.40 -7.49 -0.32
C MET A 117 -2.71 -6.13 0.27
N LEU A 118 -1.91 -5.71 1.25
CA LEU A 118 -1.77 -4.31 1.63
C LEU A 118 -0.45 -3.79 1.08
N SER A 119 -0.42 -2.54 0.65
CA SER A 119 0.80 -1.95 0.12
C SER A 119 0.97 -0.50 0.54
N VAL A 120 2.21 -0.10 0.76
CA VAL A 120 2.63 1.29 1.02
C VAL A 120 3.59 1.69 -0.07
N TRP A 121 3.28 2.78 -0.76
CA TRP A 121 4.01 3.26 -1.94
C TRP A 121 4.84 4.47 -1.56
N ASN A 122 6.07 4.48 -2.05
CA ASN A 122 7.02 5.56 -1.85
C ASN A 122 7.54 6.07 -3.21
N ALA A 123 7.84 7.37 -3.32
CA ALA A 123 8.14 8.04 -4.58
C ALA A 123 9.56 7.83 -5.10
N ASP A 124 10.54 7.66 -4.20
CA ASP A 124 11.95 7.61 -4.54
C ASP A 124 12.72 6.56 -3.70
N ASN A 125 13.74 5.96 -4.31
CA ASN A 125 14.66 5.01 -3.68
C ASN A 125 16.12 5.48 -3.70
N SER A 126 16.35 6.78 -3.90
CA SER A 126 17.70 7.35 -3.79
C SER A 126 18.33 7.17 -2.40
N ASP A 127 17.50 7.12 -1.35
CA ASP A 127 17.91 6.79 0.02
C ASP A 127 17.26 5.48 0.51
N ASP A 128 18.10 4.47 0.70
CA ASP A 128 17.69 3.18 1.25
C ASP A 128 17.20 3.28 2.70
N ASN A 129 17.68 4.25 3.48
CA ASN A 129 17.24 4.41 4.88
C ASN A 129 15.78 4.82 4.96
N THR A 130 15.35 5.76 4.11
CA THR A 130 13.94 6.14 3.95
C THR A 130 13.07 4.92 3.62
N ARG A 131 13.48 4.11 2.64
CA ARG A 131 12.75 2.87 2.30
C ARG A 131 12.60 1.95 3.50
N PHE A 132 13.68 1.68 4.23
CA PHE A 132 13.64 0.77 5.38
C PHE A 132 12.87 1.36 6.56
N ALA A 133 12.95 2.67 6.81
CA ALA A 133 12.16 3.36 7.82
C ALA A 133 10.65 3.22 7.55
N ILE A 134 10.21 3.31 6.29
CA ILE A 134 8.81 3.03 5.91
C ILE A 134 8.42 1.59 6.26
N GLY A 135 9.33 0.63 6.04
CA GLY A 135 9.11 -0.77 6.40
C GLY A 135 8.97 -0.99 7.90
N GLU A 136 9.84 -0.39 8.72
CA GLU A 136 9.76 -0.45 10.18
C GLU A 136 8.48 0.23 10.71
N LYS A 137 8.10 1.40 10.18
CA LYS A 137 6.82 2.03 10.53
C LYS A 137 5.62 1.16 10.14
N LEU A 138 5.67 0.50 8.98
CA LEU A 138 4.62 -0.46 8.58
C LEU A 138 4.48 -1.61 9.60
N LYS A 139 5.60 -2.12 10.14
CA LYS A 139 5.61 -3.13 11.21
C LYS A 139 4.92 -2.60 12.46
N GLU A 140 5.26 -1.40 12.90
CA GLU A 140 4.70 -0.77 14.10
C GLU A 140 3.20 -0.50 13.95
N ILE A 141 2.79 0.15 12.86
CA ILE A 141 1.40 0.53 12.57
C ILE A 141 0.49 -0.70 12.54
N LEU A 142 0.96 -1.80 11.96
CA LEU A 142 0.19 -3.03 11.82
C LEU A 142 0.45 -4.07 12.91
N MET A 143 1.29 -3.73 13.90
CA MET A 143 1.69 -4.61 15.00
C MET A 143 2.18 -5.98 14.50
N LEU A 144 3.04 -5.98 13.48
CA LEU A 144 3.54 -7.20 12.84
C LEU A 144 4.62 -7.85 13.70
N ASP A 145 4.55 -9.18 13.82
CA ASP A 145 5.62 -9.97 14.43
C ASP A 145 6.92 -9.83 13.63
N SER A 146 8.07 -9.92 14.30
CA SER A 146 9.37 -9.77 13.62
C SER A 146 9.64 -10.86 12.56
N ASN A 147 8.99 -12.03 12.67
CA ASN A 147 9.07 -13.10 11.67
C ASN A 147 8.11 -12.90 10.48
N THR A 148 7.30 -11.83 10.50
CA THR A 148 6.36 -11.53 9.41
C THR A 148 7.14 -11.22 8.15
N LEU A 149 6.83 -11.96 7.08
CA LEU A 149 7.39 -11.72 5.77
C LEU A 149 6.67 -10.52 5.12
N VAL A 150 7.44 -9.50 4.78
CA VAL A 150 7.01 -8.41 3.89
C VAL A 150 7.81 -8.47 2.62
N GLU A 151 7.27 -7.94 1.53
CA GLU A 151 7.98 -7.88 0.25
C GLU A 151 8.17 -6.43 -0.17
N TYR A 152 9.26 -6.14 -0.87
CA TYR A 152 9.45 -4.85 -1.51
C TYR A 152 9.67 -5.01 -3.00
N LYS A 153 9.05 -4.12 -3.79
CA LYS A 153 9.27 -4.08 -5.23
C LYS A 153 9.39 -2.65 -5.76
N PHE A 154 10.51 -2.40 -6.43
CA PHE A 154 10.73 -1.18 -7.20
C PHE A 154 9.73 -1.06 -8.36
N HIS A 155 9.26 0.15 -8.63
CA HIS A 155 8.33 0.41 -9.72
C HIS A 155 8.94 0.12 -11.10
N ALA A 156 10.22 0.39 -11.32
CA ALA A 156 10.93 -0.01 -12.55
C ALA A 156 10.80 -1.53 -12.84
N ASN A 157 10.91 -2.37 -11.81
CA ASN A 157 10.71 -3.82 -11.95
C ASN A 157 9.24 -4.18 -12.15
N SER A 158 8.32 -3.40 -11.56
CA SER A 158 6.89 -3.61 -11.71
C SER A 158 6.42 -3.29 -13.13
N ILE A 159 6.95 -2.23 -13.75
CA ILE A 159 6.76 -1.86 -15.15
C ILE A 159 7.25 -2.98 -16.06
N ARG A 160 8.50 -3.45 -15.89
CA ARG A 160 9.06 -4.54 -16.69
C ARG A 160 8.24 -5.83 -16.57
N ASP A 161 7.83 -6.16 -15.35
CA ASP A 161 7.08 -7.39 -15.08
C ASP A 161 5.58 -7.22 -15.32
N MET A 162 5.08 -6.03 -15.64
CA MET A 162 3.66 -5.69 -15.67
C MET A 162 2.90 -6.21 -14.43
N SER A 163 3.51 -6.09 -13.24
CA SER A 163 2.95 -6.59 -11.98
C SER A 163 3.62 -6.01 -10.75
N THR A 164 2.82 -5.55 -9.78
CA THR A 164 3.27 -5.15 -8.44
C THR A 164 3.76 -6.33 -7.61
N PHE A 165 3.13 -7.50 -7.74
CA PHE A 165 3.30 -8.60 -6.77
C PHE A 165 4.23 -9.72 -7.24
N ARG A 166 4.37 -9.92 -8.54
CA ARG A 166 5.24 -10.98 -9.09
C ARG A 166 6.70 -10.57 -8.89
N ASN A 167 7.57 -11.50 -8.47
CA ASN A 167 9.01 -11.25 -8.28
C ASN A 167 9.34 -10.10 -7.30
N ALA A 168 8.44 -9.76 -6.38
CA ALA A 168 8.77 -8.85 -5.29
C ALA A 168 9.80 -9.53 -4.37
N LYS A 169 10.74 -8.75 -3.83
CA LYS A 169 11.83 -9.27 -3.01
C LYS A 169 11.36 -9.45 -1.56
N PRO A 170 11.54 -10.63 -0.94
CA PRO A 170 11.16 -10.84 0.45
C PRO A 170 12.13 -10.15 1.43
N TYR A 171 11.57 -9.68 2.54
CA TYR A 171 12.26 -9.12 3.70
C TYR A 171 11.59 -9.63 4.98
N VAL A 172 12.37 -9.74 6.04
CA VAL A 172 11.91 -9.99 7.41
C VAL A 172 12.48 -8.92 8.31
N PHE A 173 11.78 -8.60 9.38
CA PHE A 173 12.24 -7.59 10.32
C PHE A 173 13.36 -8.16 11.19
N ALA A 174 14.34 -7.32 11.54
CA ALA A 174 15.36 -7.73 12.49
C ALA A 174 14.71 -8.08 13.84
N ALA A 175 15.22 -9.13 14.50
CA ALA A 175 14.85 -9.40 15.88
C ALA A 175 15.35 -8.24 16.75
N ALA A 176 14.50 -7.75 17.67
CA ALA A 176 14.94 -6.76 18.64
C ALA A 176 16.11 -7.35 19.43
N THR A 177 17.25 -6.67 19.45
CA THR A 177 18.37 -7.06 20.31
C THR A 177 17.87 -6.95 21.75
N PRO A 178 17.95 -8.01 22.59
CA PRO A 178 17.55 -7.90 23.98
C PRO A 178 18.40 -6.79 24.60
N ALA A 179 17.73 -5.78 25.19
CA ALA A 179 18.41 -4.71 25.88
C ALA A 179 19.25 -5.33 27.00
N THR A 180 20.57 -5.13 26.94
CA THR A 180 21.47 -5.49 28.03
C THR A 180 21.09 -4.64 29.23
N THR A 181 20.34 -5.21 30.17
CA THR A 181 20.16 -4.63 31.50
C THR A 181 21.52 -4.67 32.20
N ASN A 182 22.12 -3.50 32.40
CA ASN A 182 23.28 -3.30 33.26
C ASN A 182 22.94 -3.58 34.72
#